data_AF-A0AAU7ARZ3-F1
#
_entry.id   AF-A0AAU7ARZ3-F1
#
_cell.length_a   1.000
_cell.length_b   1.000
_cell.length_c   1.000
_cell.angle_alpha   90.00
_cell.angle_beta   90.00
_cell.angle_gamma   90.00
#
_symmetry.space_group_name_H-M   'P 1'
#
loop_
_entity.id
_entity.type
_entity.pdbx_description
1 polymer ?
#
loop_
_entity_poly.entity_id
_entity_poly.type
_entity_poly.pdbx_seq_one_letter_code
_entity_poly.pdbx_strand_id
1 'polypeptide(L)'
;MPARLSVLRRRSVGAVAVAALAVAGASVLPAGSSAAPACRNLTVDNATRTALYNAHGRPRDGQIRKGSVYYGRCGSTRYAIATFSKALADQPEKFRKYPGRGWVDQGDGFENGCGTASRPIPRALVRLWGFCR
;
A
#
# COMPACT_ATOMS: atom_id res chain seq x y z
N MET A 1 62.85 -10.23 6.77
CA MET A 1 63.63 -9.02 7.14
C MET A 1 64.34 -8.58 5.86
N PRO A 2 64.23 -7.32 5.37
CA PRO A 2 64.34 -6.07 6.13
C PRO A 2 63.18 -5.07 5.92
N ALA A 3 63.18 -4.08 6.81
CA ALA A 3 62.32 -2.91 6.88
C ALA A 3 62.59 -1.86 5.78
N ARG A 4 61.65 -0.93 5.60
CA ARG A 4 61.92 0.52 5.65
C ARG A 4 60.65 1.35 5.67
N LEU A 5 60.55 2.18 6.72
CA LEU A 5 59.68 3.35 6.82
C LEU A 5 59.93 4.31 5.65
N SER A 6 58.91 5.07 5.26
CA SER A 6 59.07 6.48 4.90
C SER A 6 57.79 7.26 5.19
N VAL A 7 57.88 8.06 6.25
CA VAL A 7 57.01 9.17 6.62
C VAL A 7 57.11 10.26 5.55
N LEU A 8 56.00 10.89 5.15
CA LEU A 8 56.03 12.33 4.86
C LEU A 8 54.65 12.99 4.96
N ARG A 9 54.56 13.81 6.02
CA ARG A 9 53.64 14.93 6.20
C ARG A 9 53.48 15.73 4.91
N ARG A 10 52.24 16.14 4.60
CA ARG A 10 51.98 17.52 4.19
C ARG A 10 50.77 18.07 4.94
N ARG A 11 51.08 19.06 5.78
CA ARG A 11 50.13 20.06 6.27
C ARG A 11 49.87 21.01 5.10
N SER A 12 48.61 21.25 4.78
CA SER A 12 48.20 22.44 4.04
C SER A 12 47.11 23.12 4.85
N VAL A 13 47.54 24.17 5.57
CA VAL A 13 46.72 25.25 6.08
C VAL A 13 46.25 26.07 4.89
N GLY A 14 44.97 26.42 4.79
CA GLY A 14 44.54 27.33 3.73
C GLY A 14 43.06 27.70 3.73
N ALA A 15 42.80 28.89 4.23
CA ALA A 15 41.69 29.79 3.92
C ALA A 15 40.27 29.42 4.36
N VAL A 16 39.92 30.01 5.50
CA VAL A 16 38.58 30.46 5.84
C VAL A 16 38.01 31.29 4.69
N ALA A 17 36.91 30.85 4.08
CA ALA A 17 36.02 31.70 3.31
C ALA A 17 34.72 31.84 4.10
N VAL A 18 34.58 32.98 4.79
CA VAL A 18 33.29 33.45 5.31
C VAL A 18 32.47 33.87 4.10
N ALA A 19 31.66 32.96 3.58
CA ALA A 19 30.66 33.28 2.56
C ALA A 19 29.41 33.81 3.26
N ALA A 20 29.07 35.05 2.92
CA ALA A 20 27.98 35.84 3.47
C ALA A 20 26.63 35.09 3.47
N LEU A 21 25.91 35.25 4.58
CA LEU A 21 24.49 34.91 4.66
C LEU A 21 23.70 35.76 3.66
N ALA A 22 23.37 35.19 2.50
CA ALA A 22 22.16 35.57 1.78
C ALA A 22 21.02 34.73 2.34
N VAL A 23 20.31 35.25 3.35
CA VAL A 23 19.02 34.70 3.77
C VAL A 23 18.03 35.03 2.65
N ALA A 24 18.07 34.25 1.58
CA ALA A 24 16.96 34.18 0.66
C ALA A 24 15.79 33.60 1.45
N GLY A 25 14.82 34.47 1.79
CA GLY A 25 13.52 34.07 2.29
C GLY A 25 12.78 33.29 1.22
N ALA A 26 13.23 32.07 0.95
CA ALA A 26 12.42 31.06 0.31
C ALA A 26 11.31 30.77 1.31
N SER A 27 10.12 31.28 1.04
CA SER A 27 8.88 30.81 1.64
C SER A 27 8.81 29.32 1.35
N VAL A 28 9.38 28.52 2.24
CA VAL A 28 9.27 27.06 2.22
C VAL A 28 7.80 26.82 2.51
N LEU A 29 6.99 26.78 1.45
CA LEU A 29 5.61 26.33 1.56
C LEU A 29 5.70 24.99 2.29
N PRO A 30 5.07 24.84 3.47
CA PRO A 30 5.11 23.57 4.17
C PRO A 30 4.62 22.54 3.16
N ALA A 31 5.47 21.54 2.88
CA ALA A 31 5.15 20.44 1.99
C ALA A 31 3.79 19.91 2.48
N GLY A 32 2.74 20.21 1.69
CA GLY A 32 1.37 20.01 2.11
C GLY A 32 1.23 18.57 2.53
N SER A 33 1.05 18.34 3.84
CA SER A 33 0.78 17.02 4.38
C SER A 33 -0.50 16.56 3.71
N SER A 34 -0.36 15.73 2.67
CA SER A 34 -1.50 15.21 1.92
C SER A 34 -2.32 14.42 2.91
N ALA A 35 -3.48 14.98 3.30
CA ALA A 35 -4.38 14.32 4.22
C ALA A 35 -4.63 12.90 3.72
N ALA A 36 -4.46 11.91 4.60
CA ALA A 36 -4.66 10.53 4.23
C ALA A 36 -6.04 10.37 3.57
N PRO A 37 -6.13 9.69 2.41
CA PRO A 37 -7.38 9.64 1.67
C PRO A 37 -8.49 9.06 2.54
N ALA A 38 -9.59 9.81 2.65
CA ALA A 38 -10.74 9.37 3.44
C ALA A 38 -11.27 8.03 2.90
N CYS A 39 -11.32 7.04 3.78
CA CYS A 39 -11.82 5.71 3.48
C CYS A 39 -13.30 5.60 3.86
N ARG A 40 -14.10 4.91 3.04
CA ARG A 40 -15.52 4.68 3.33
C ARG A 40 -15.98 3.31 2.86
N ASN A 41 -16.91 2.75 3.63
CA ASN A 41 -17.62 1.53 3.26
C ASN A 41 -18.60 1.81 2.11
N LEU A 42 -18.77 0.86 1.21
CA LEU A 42 -19.68 0.96 0.07
C LEU A 42 -20.57 -0.27 0.00
N THR A 43 -21.77 -0.10 -0.54
CA THR A 43 -22.68 -1.22 -0.79
C THR A 43 -22.20 -2.05 -1.98
N VAL A 44 -22.21 -3.37 -1.82
CA VAL A 44 -21.89 -4.32 -2.89
C VAL A 44 -23.13 -4.54 -3.73
N ASP A 45 -23.08 -4.13 -5.00
CA ASP A 45 -24.09 -4.46 -6.00
C ASP A 45 -23.73 -5.74 -6.77
N ASN A 46 -24.69 -6.25 -7.55
CA ASN A 46 -24.49 -7.46 -8.36
C ASN A 46 -23.39 -7.27 -9.41
N ALA A 47 -23.32 -6.09 -10.03
CA ALA A 47 -22.30 -5.78 -11.03
C ALA A 47 -20.89 -5.86 -10.44
N THR A 48 -20.68 -5.35 -9.23
CA THR A 48 -19.42 -5.46 -8.50
C THR A 48 -19.13 -6.92 -8.19
N ARG A 49 -20.10 -7.69 -7.67
CA ARG A 49 -19.90 -9.11 -7.38
C ARG A 49 -19.48 -9.90 -8.63
N THR A 50 -20.16 -9.70 -9.76
CA THR A 50 -19.80 -10.30 -11.05
C THR A 50 -18.40 -9.89 -11.49
N ALA A 51 -18.04 -8.62 -11.34
CA ALA A 51 -16.72 -8.14 -11.73
C ALA A 51 -15.59 -8.73 -10.86
N LEU A 52 -15.83 -8.94 -9.56
CA LEU A 52 -14.87 -9.61 -8.67
C LEU A 52 -14.71 -11.09 -9.03
N TYR A 53 -15.83 -11.78 -9.28
CA TYR A 53 -15.81 -13.18 -9.73
C TYR A 53 -15.00 -13.34 -11.03
N ASN A 54 -15.24 -12.46 -12.01
CA ASN A 54 -14.50 -12.47 -13.27
C ASN A 54 -13.01 -12.14 -13.08
N ALA A 55 -12.69 -11.21 -12.18
CA ALA A 55 -11.30 -10.81 -11.92
C ALA A 55 -10.48 -11.91 -11.23
N HIS A 56 -11.12 -12.76 -10.41
CA HIS A 56 -10.47 -13.88 -9.74
C HIS A 56 -10.00 -14.95 -10.74
N GLY A 57 -10.78 -15.21 -11.80
CA GLY A 57 -10.37 -16.07 -12.91
C GLY A 57 -10.22 -17.57 -12.56
N ARG A 58 -10.63 -18.00 -11.35
CA ARG A 58 -10.53 -19.39 -10.90
C ARG A 58 -11.93 -20.01 -10.69
N PRO A 59 -12.55 -20.60 -11.73
CA PRO A 59 -13.91 -21.14 -11.62
C PRO A 59 -14.03 -22.32 -10.64
N ARG A 60 -12.91 -23.01 -10.35
CA ARG A 60 -12.87 -24.14 -9.40
C ARG A 60 -13.16 -23.72 -7.94
N ASP A 61 -12.86 -22.46 -7.60
CA ASP A 61 -13.05 -21.92 -6.24
C ASP A 61 -14.54 -21.58 -5.98
N GLY A 62 -15.40 -21.75 -6.99
CA GLY A 62 -16.85 -21.65 -6.88
C GLY A 62 -17.34 -20.21 -6.87
N GLN A 63 -18.59 -20.00 -6.44
CA GLN A 63 -19.20 -18.68 -6.40
C GLN A 63 -18.75 -17.89 -5.18
N ILE A 64 -18.87 -16.57 -5.23
CA ILE A 64 -18.70 -15.72 -4.05
C ILE A 64 -19.79 -16.08 -3.03
N ARG A 65 -19.38 -16.40 -1.80
CA ARG A 65 -20.29 -16.74 -0.69
C ARG A 65 -21.21 -15.56 -0.36
N LYS A 66 -22.48 -15.84 -0.07
CA LYS A 66 -23.45 -14.78 0.28
C LYS A 66 -23.00 -14.07 1.56
N GLY A 67 -22.97 -12.74 1.53
CA GLY A 67 -22.58 -11.92 2.69
C GLY A 67 -21.08 -11.92 3.01
N SER A 68 -20.23 -12.51 2.17
CA SER A 68 -18.77 -12.54 2.40
C SER A 68 -18.00 -11.43 1.67
N VAL A 69 -18.70 -10.45 1.09
CA VAL A 69 -18.05 -9.37 0.34
C VAL A 69 -17.96 -8.11 1.17
N TYR A 70 -16.73 -7.63 1.36
CA TYR A 70 -16.46 -6.30 1.89
C TYR A 70 -16.01 -5.41 0.74
N TYR A 71 -16.55 -4.20 0.66
CA TYR A 71 -16.28 -3.29 -0.45
C TYR A 71 -16.23 -1.85 0.03
N GLY A 72 -15.29 -1.10 -0.52
CA GLY A 72 -15.05 0.26 -0.08
C GLY A 72 -14.08 0.99 -0.98
N ARG A 73 -13.81 2.24 -0.64
CA ARG A 73 -12.82 3.05 -1.34
C ARG A 73 -12.04 3.91 -0.37
N CYS A 74 -10.79 4.21 -0.72
CA CYS A 74 -10.00 5.27 -0.11
C CYS A 74 -9.56 6.21 -1.23
N GLY A 75 -10.02 7.46 -1.20
CA GLY A 75 -9.87 8.36 -2.33
C GLY A 75 -10.54 7.80 -3.59
N SER A 76 -9.79 7.68 -4.67
CA SER A 76 -10.28 7.20 -5.97
C SER A 76 -10.09 5.69 -6.19
N THR A 77 -9.32 5.02 -5.34
CA THR A 77 -9.05 3.58 -5.43
C THR A 77 -10.12 2.79 -4.67
N ARG A 78 -10.66 1.77 -5.34
CA ARG A 78 -11.63 0.83 -4.78
C ARG A 78 -10.92 -0.44 -4.33
N TYR A 79 -11.41 -1.02 -3.25
CA TYR A 79 -10.90 -2.24 -2.65
C TYR A 79 -12.06 -3.16 -2.31
N ALA A 80 -11.85 -4.46 -2.46
CA ALA A 80 -12.80 -5.45 -2.00
C ALA A 80 -12.09 -6.66 -1.38
N ILE A 81 -12.83 -7.37 -0.55
CA ILE A 81 -12.50 -8.69 -0.04
C ILE A 81 -13.68 -9.59 -0.40
N ALA A 82 -13.43 -10.79 -0.92
CA ALA A 82 -14.49 -11.76 -1.17
C ALA A 82 -14.03 -13.17 -0.82
N THR A 83 -14.88 -13.93 -0.13
CA THR A 83 -14.67 -15.36 0.11
C THR A 83 -15.45 -16.19 -0.91
N PHE A 84 -14.80 -17.18 -1.51
CA PHE A 84 -15.39 -18.08 -2.50
C PHE A 84 -15.79 -19.42 -1.87
N SER A 85 -16.85 -20.04 -2.39
CA SER A 85 -17.55 -21.18 -1.75
C SER A 85 -16.78 -22.50 -1.73
N LYS A 86 -15.78 -22.66 -2.59
CA LYS A 86 -15.00 -23.90 -2.78
C LYS A 86 -13.49 -23.65 -2.75
N ALA A 87 -13.06 -22.47 -2.31
CA ALA A 87 -11.64 -22.20 -2.15
C ALA A 87 -11.05 -23.23 -1.17
N LEU A 88 -9.98 -23.92 -1.59
CA LEU A 88 -9.35 -25.01 -0.83
C LEU A 88 -8.79 -24.55 0.52
N ALA A 89 -8.51 -23.25 0.62
CA ALA A 89 -8.31 -22.57 1.88
C ALA A 89 -9.48 -21.61 2.08
N ASP A 90 -10.04 -21.53 3.28
CA ASP A 90 -11.06 -20.54 3.70
C ASP A 90 -10.50 -19.09 3.70
N GLN A 91 -9.56 -18.80 2.82
CA GLN A 91 -8.91 -17.52 2.73
C GLN A 91 -9.69 -16.59 1.81
N PRO A 92 -9.94 -15.37 2.26
CA PRO A 92 -10.57 -14.38 1.42
C PRO A 92 -9.59 -13.86 0.36
N GLU A 93 -10.10 -13.59 -0.84
CA GLU A 93 -9.34 -12.93 -1.91
C GLU A 93 -9.43 -11.41 -1.77
N LYS A 94 -8.32 -10.71 -2.07
CA LYS A 94 -8.28 -9.25 -2.03
C LYS A 94 -8.31 -8.70 -3.46
N PHE A 95 -9.10 -7.66 -3.66
CA PHE A 95 -9.20 -7.01 -4.96
C PHE A 95 -8.89 -5.52 -4.85
N ARG A 96 -8.29 -4.98 -5.91
CA ARG A 96 -8.03 -3.55 -6.05
C ARG A 96 -8.44 -3.06 -7.42
N LYS A 97 -9.04 -1.87 -7.49
CA LYS A 97 -9.41 -1.21 -8.74
C LYS A 97 -9.03 0.26 -8.71
N TYR A 98 -8.08 0.62 -9.56
CA TYR A 98 -7.72 2.00 -9.83
C TYR A 98 -8.74 2.67 -10.76
N PRO A 99 -8.84 4.02 -10.75
CA PRO A 99 -9.65 4.74 -11.71
C PRO A 99 -9.31 4.37 -13.15
N GLY A 100 -10.33 4.16 -13.98
CA GLY A 100 -10.17 3.81 -15.39
C GLY A 100 -9.61 2.40 -15.67
N ARG A 101 -9.39 1.56 -14.65
CA ARG A 101 -8.87 0.20 -14.82
C ARG A 101 -9.85 -0.87 -14.35
N GLY A 102 -9.61 -2.11 -14.78
CA GLY A 102 -10.31 -3.29 -14.30
C GLY A 102 -10.00 -3.62 -12.85
N TRP A 103 -10.76 -4.56 -12.28
CA TRP A 103 -10.41 -5.17 -11.01
C TRP A 103 -9.19 -6.06 -11.19
N VAL A 104 -8.28 -6.02 -10.22
CA VAL A 104 -7.10 -6.88 -10.17
C VAL A 104 -7.19 -7.67 -8.87
N ASP A 105 -7.17 -8.98 -9.00
CA ASP A 105 -6.98 -9.90 -7.89
C ASP A 105 -5.55 -9.74 -7.34
N GLN A 106 -5.42 -9.56 -6.04
CA GLN A 106 -4.16 -9.40 -5.33
C GLN A 106 -3.76 -10.70 -4.60
N GLY A 107 -4.48 -11.79 -4.89
CA GLY A 107 -4.32 -13.11 -4.31
C GLY A 107 -4.81 -13.20 -2.87
N ASP A 108 -4.50 -14.35 -2.30
CA ASP A 108 -4.91 -14.80 -0.99
C ASP A 108 -4.59 -13.75 0.10
N GLY A 109 -5.58 -13.49 0.93
CA GLY A 109 -5.61 -12.37 1.86
C GLY A 109 -5.39 -12.75 3.32
N PHE A 110 -4.36 -12.14 3.92
CA PHE A 110 -4.05 -12.12 5.36
C PHE A 110 -3.37 -13.37 5.92
N GLU A 111 -2.68 -14.16 5.10
CA GLU A 111 -1.83 -15.29 5.52
C GLU A 111 -0.90 -14.93 6.69
N ASN A 112 -0.33 -13.72 6.69
CA ASN A 112 0.55 -13.20 7.74
C ASN A 112 -0.19 -12.34 8.78
N GLY A 113 -1.50 -12.55 8.91
CA GLY A 113 -2.38 -11.79 9.78
C GLY A 113 -2.60 -10.34 9.35
N CYS A 114 -3.18 -9.59 10.28
CA CYS A 114 -3.65 -8.23 10.05
C CYS A 114 -2.63 -7.14 10.43
N GLY A 115 -1.36 -7.50 10.64
CA GLY A 115 -0.33 -6.58 11.15
C GLY A 115 0.69 -6.10 10.11
N THR A 116 0.80 -6.76 8.96
CA THR A 116 1.95 -6.54 8.07
C THR A 116 1.86 -5.27 7.23
N ALA A 117 3.01 -4.70 6.87
CA ALA A 117 3.12 -3.47 6.09
C ALA A 117 2.73 -3.65 4.60
N SER A 118 2.82 -4.87 4.07
CA SER A 118 2.57 -5.19 2.66
C SER A 118 1.09 -5.45 2.35
N ARG A 119 0.18 -4.60 2.82
CA ARG A 119 -1.26 -4.82 2.62
C ARG A 119 -1.77 -4.17 1.34
N PRO A 120 -2.38 -4.93 0.42
CA PRO A 120 -3.05 -4.35 -0.74
C PRO A 120 -4.24 -3.47 -0.36
N ILE A 121 -4.81 -3.66 0.84
CA ILE A 121 -5.99 -2.96 1.35
C ILE A 121 -5.61 -2.01 2.50
N PRO A 122 -6.02 -0.73 2.45
CA PRO A 122 -5.78 0.24 3.52
C PRO A 122 -6.35 -0.20 4.88
N ARG A 123 -5.55 -0.02 5.95
CA ARG A 123 -5.93 -0.41 7.33
C ARG A 123 -7.25 0.23 7.79
N ALA A 124 -7.55 1.44 7.33
CA ALA A 124 -8.80 2.13 7.65
C ALA A 124 -10.03 1.39 7.12
N LEU A 125 -9.98 0.82 5.90
CA LEU A 125 -11.07 -0.01 5.38
C LEU A 125 -11.21 -1.32 6.15
N VAL A 126 -10.09 -1.99 6.42
CA VAL A 126 -10.09 -3.23 7.20
C VAL A 126 -10.74 -3.02 8.57
N ARG A 127 -10.45 -1.89 9.23
CA ARG A 127 -11.09 -1.50 10.50
C ARG A 127 -12.58 -1.22 10.34
N LEU A 128 -12.97 -0.48 9.29
CA LEU A 128 -14.38 -0.19 8.99
C LEU A 128 -15.21 -1.46 8.78
N TRP A 129 -14.60 -2.49 8.20
CA TRP A 129 -15.26 -3.77 7.93
C TRP A 129 -15.27 -4.72 9.13
N GLY A 130 -14.51 -4.43 10.18
CA GLY A 130 -14.36 -5.33 11.32
C GLY A 130 -13.68 -6.66 10.96
N PHE A 131 -13.04 -6.75 9.79
CA PHE A 131 -12.44 -7.98 9.26
C PHE A 131 -11.19 -8.42 10.06
N CYS A 132 -10.53 -7.47 10.71
CA CYS A 132 -9.37 -7.70 11.57
C CYS A 132 -9.53 -6.89 12.84
N ARG A 133 -9.99 -7.56 13.90
CA ARG A 133 -10.01 -7.01 15.25
C ARG A 133 -8.81 -7.52 16.04
#